data_AF-A0A914CUE4-F1
#
_entry.id   AF-A0A914CUE4-F1
#
_cell.length_a   1.000
_cell.length_b   1.000
_cell.length_c   1.000
_cell.angle_alpha   90.00
_cell.angle_beta   90.00
_cell.angle_gamma   90.00
#
_symmetry.space_group_name_H-M   'P 1'
#
loop_
_entity.id
_entity.type
_entity.pdbx_description
1 polymer ?
#
loop_
_entity_poly.entity_id
_entity_poly.type
_entity_poly.pdbx_seq_one_letter_code
_entity_poly.pdbx_strand_id
1 'polypeptide(L)' 'MIKIANKELRMKWRLKKYPEGHFANVNLTLKDQNDSTDLVLKATDVPESNYEETETGFSRYYLQAIGRAFGCGMKIW' A
#
# COMPACT_ATOMS: atom_id res chain seq x y z
N MET A 1 -6.01 -11.36 22.10
CA MET A 1 -6.19 -10.44 20.96
C MET A 1 -7.02 -11.14 19.91
N ILE A 2 -8.22 -10.64 19.60
CA ILE A 2 -9.10 -11.26 18.59
C ILE A 2 -8.59 -10.84 17.21
N LYS A 3 -8.10 -11.79 16.41
CA LYS A 3 -7.80 -11.55 14.99
C LYS A 3 -9.11 -11.46 14.24
N ILE A 4 -9.48 -10.26 13.81
CA ILE A 4 -10.59 -10.08 12.88
C ILE A 4 -10.04 -10.39 11.49
N ALA A 5 -10.65 -11.36 10.80
CA ALA A 5 -10.27 -11.72 9.45
C ALA A 5 -10.37 -10.50 8.51
N ASN A 6 -9.49 -10.44 7.52
CA ASN A 6 -9.55 -9.48 6.40
C ASN A 6 -9.34 -8.00 6.75
N LYS A 7 -8.78 -7.64 7.92
CA LYS A 7 -8.44 -6.24 8.24
C LYS A 7 -7.06 -5.79 7.74
N GLU A 8 -6.17 -6.73 7.51
CA GLU A 8 -4.76 -6.45 7.22
C GLU A 8 -4.20 -7.45 6.21
N LEU A 9 -3.39 -6.97 5.28
CA LEU A 9 -2.63 -7.76 4.32
C LEU A 9 -1.16 -7.30 4.34
N ARG A 10 -0.27 -8.21 4.73
CA ARG A 10 1.18 -7.98 4.73
C ARG A 10 1.84 -8.77 3.61
N MET A 11 2.72 -8.13 2.85
CA MET A 11 3.42 -8.75 1.74
C MET A 11 4.82 -8.17 1.53
N LYS A 12 5.69 -8.95 0.88
CA LYS A 12 6.94 -8.44 0.33
C LYS A 12 6.69 -7.90 -1.07
N TRP A 13 7.28 -6.75 -1.39
CA TRP A 13 7.17 -6.13 -2.70
C TRP A 13 8.53 -5.56 -3.13
N ARG A 14 8.80 -5.53 -4.44
CA ARG A 14 10.01 -4.90 -4.96
C ARG A 14 9.80 -4.37 -6.37
N LEU A 15 10.51 -3.30 -6.70
CA LEU A 15 10.77 -2.98 -8.10
C LEU A 15 11.79 -3.97 -8.66
N LYS A 16 11.76 -4.19 -9.98
CA LYS A 16 12.78 -5.00 -10.66
C LYS A 16 14.19 -4.47 -10.38
N LYS A 17 14.34 -3.14 -10.33
CA LYS A 17 15.60 -2.42 -10.11
C LYS A 17 16.10 -2.39 -8.66
N TYR A 18 15.33 -2.89 -7.69
CA TYR A 18 15.84 -3.01 -6.32
C TYR A 18 17.08 -3.90 -6.29
N PRO A 19 18.00 -3.69 -5.34
CA PRO A 19 19.12 -4.60 -5.13
C PRO A 19 18.66 -6.06 -4.98
N GLU A 20 19.52 -7.00 -5.34
CA GLU A 20 19.22 -8.41 -5.17
C GLU A 20 18.95 -8.72 -3.69
N GLY A 21 17.95 -9.55 -3.43
CA GLY A 21 17.51 -9.87 -2.07
C GLY A 21 16.79 -8.74 -1.32
N HIS A 22 16.72 -7.52 -1.87
CA HIS A 22 16.03 -6.40 -1.24
C HIS A 22 14.54 -6.40 -1.58
N PHE A 23 13.71 -6.28 -0.54
CA PHE A 23 12.25 -6.16 -0.65
C PHE A 23 11.74 -5.14 0.35
N ALA A 24 10.77 -4.33 -0.08
CA ALA A 24 9.97 -3.53 0.82
C ALA A 24 8.94 -4.42 1.54
N ASN A 25 8.67 -4.11 2.79
CA ASN A 25 7.57 -4.69 3.55
C ASN A 25 6.34 -3.80 3.39
N VAL A 26 5.33 -4.30 2.71
CA VAL A 26 4.09 -3.57 2.44
C VAL A 26 2.99 -4.10 3.34
N ASN A 27 2.31 -3.18 4.01
CA ASN A 27 1.17 -3.45 4.85
C ASN A 27 -0.04 -2.63 4.38
N LEU A 28 -1.10 -3.32 3.97
CA LEU A 28 -2.39 -2.75 3.63
C LEU A 28 -3.35 -2.98 4.77
N THR A 29 -3.92 -1.92 5.32
CA THR A 29 -4.91 -1.98 6.41
C THR A 29 -6.23 -1.38 5.95
N LEU A 30 -7.31 -2.13 6.16
CA LEU A 30 -8.67 -1.63 6.00
C LEU A 30 -9.15 -1.10 7.35
N LYS A 31 -9.33 0.23 7.45
CA LYS A 31 -9.86 0.88 8.64
C LYS A 31 -11.32 1.22 8.40
N ASP A 32 -12.18 0.62 9.20
CA ASP A 32 -13.58 0.97 9.28
C ASP A 32 -13.75 2.40 9.82
N GLN A 33 -14.52 3.22 9.13
CA GLN A 33 -14.90 4.59 9.52
C GLN A 33 -16.41 4.70 9.78
N ASN A 34 -17.09 3.57 10.00
CA ASN A 34 -18.55 3.39 10.14
C ASN A 34 -19.35 3.57 8.83
N ASP A 35 -19.09 4.64 8.08
CA ASP A 35 -19.79 4.96 6.82
C ASP A 35 -18.92 4.72 5.57
N SER A 36 -17.65 4.43 5.79
CA SER A 36 -16.63 4.29 4.76
C SER A 36 -15.49 3.39 5.24
N THR A 37 -14.58 3.05 4.34
CA THR A 37 -13.39 2.27 4.67
C THR A 37 -12.17 2.96 4.10
N ASP A 38 -11.22 3.29 4.99
CA ASP A 38 -9.91 3.77 4.56
C ASP A 38 -9.01 2.58 4.24
N LEU A 39 -8.50 2.55 3.01
CA LEU A 39 -7.39 1.67 2.63
C LEU A 39 -6.07 2.41 2.89
N VAL A 40 -5.36 2.00 3.95
CA VAL A 40 -4.07 2.59 4.32
C VAL A 40 -2.94 1.66 3.87
N LEU A 41 -2.04 2.19 3.04
CA LEU A 41 -0.82 1.50 2.62
C LEU A 41 0.38 2.05 3.37
N LYS A 42 1.14 1.18 4.03
CA LYS A 42 2.44 1.50 4.61
C LYS A 42 3.51 0.62 3.98
N ALA A 43 4.54 1.23 3.39
CA ALA A 43 5.72 0.54 2.90
C ALA A 43 6.92 0.89 3.80
N THR A 44 7.64 -0.12 4.26
CA THR A 44 8.91 0.03 5.00
C THR A 44 10.03 -0.71 4.28
N ASP A 45 11.27 -0.42 4.65
CA ASP A 45 12.47 -1.04 4.05
C ASP A 45 12.59 -0.78 2.54
N VAL A 46 12.02 0.33 2.08
CA VAL A 46 12.19 0.83 0.72
C VAL A 46 13.61 1.41 0.59
N PRO A 47 14.40 1.01 -0.42
CA PRO A 47 15.69 1.65 -0.70
C PRO A 47 15.50 3.14 -0.93
N GLU A 48 16.31 3.98 -0.27
CA GLU A 48 16.20 5.44 -0.32
C GLU A 48 16.26 5.98 -1.76
N SER A 49 17.18 5.46 -2.58
CA SER A 49 17.31 5.78 -4.00
C SER A 49 16.10 5.40 -4.86
N ASN A 50 15.14 4.67 -4.30
CA ASN A 50 13.93 4.23 -4.98
C ASN A 50 12.65 4.66 -4.25
N TYR A 51 12.75 5.52 -3.24
CA TYR A 51 11.60 5.99 -2.44
C TYR A 51 10.51 6.61 -3.34
N GLU A 52 10.84 7.65 -4.09
CA GLU A 52 9.87 8.41 -4.91
C GLU A 52 9.19 7.54 -5.97
N GLU A 53 9.96 6.66 -6.63
CA GLU A 53 9.41 5.75 -7.64
C GLU A 53 8.50 4.70 -7.01
N THR A 54 8.83 4.22 -5.81
CA THR A 54 8.02 3.26 -5.07
C THR A 54 6.70 3.91 -4.64
N GLU A 55 6.75 5.11 -4.07
CA GLU A 55 5.59 5.90 -3.66
C GLU A 55 4.68 6.21 -4.86
N THR A 56 5.25 6.71 -5.95
CA THR A 56 4.52 6.98 -7.20
C THR A 56 3.91 5.70 -7.76
N GLY A 57 4.63 4.58 -7.71
CA GLY A 57 4.17 3.29 -8.18
C GLY A 57 2.91 2.82 -7.44
N PHE A 58 2.93 2.88 -6.10
CA PHE A 58 1.78 2.53 -5.28
C PHE A 58 0.60 3.49 -5.49
N SER A 59 0.86 4.80 -5.47
CA SER A 59 -0.17 5.80 -5.65
C SER A 59 -0.87 5.68 -7.01
N ARG A 60 -0.10 5.63 -8.10
CA ARG A 60 -0.63 5.70 -9.47
C ARG A 60 -1.20 4.39 -9.99
N TYR A 61 -0.53 3.27 -9.73
CA TYR A 61 -0.91 1.98 -10.33
C TYR A 61 -1.79 1.13 -9.43
N TYR A 62 -1.70 1.29 -8.11
CA TYR A 62 -2.52 0.51 -7.18
C TYR A 62 -3.68 1.37 -6.64
N LEU A 63 -3.37 2.38 -5.83
CA LEU A 63 -4.40 3.14 -5.11
C LEU A 63 -5.34 3.87 -6.07
N GLN A 64 -4.81 4.56 -7.09
CA GLN A 64 -5.65 5.24 -8.09
C GLN A 64 -6.45 4.29 -8.95
N ALA A 65 -5.88 3.12 -9.29
CA ALA A 65 -6.61 2.12 -10.05
C ALA A 65 -7.79 1.55 -9.24
N ILE A 66 -7.57 1.25 -7.96
CA ILE A 66 -8.61 0.82 -7.02
C ILE A 66 -9.65 1.93 -6.87
N GLY A 67 -9.24 3.16 -6.60
CA GLY A 67 -10.15 4.30 -6.45
C GLY A 67 -11.04 4.50 -7.68
N ARG A 68 -10.48 4.43 -8.89
CA ARG A 68 -11.25 4.50 -10.14
C ARG A 68 -12.19 3.31 -10.33
N ALA A 69 -11.74 2.09 -10.05
CA ALA A 69 -12.54 0.87 -10.25
C ALA A 69 -13.76 0.79 -9.31
N PHE A 70 -13.63 1.28 -8.08
CA PHE A 70 -14.66 1.22 -7.05
C PHE A 70 -15.36 2.57 -6.78
N GLY A 71 -14.98 3.64 -7.49
CA GLY A 71 -15.55 4.98 -7.29
C GLY A 71 -15.16 5.64 -5.96
N CYS A 72 -14.03 5.22 -5.36
CA CYS A 72 -13.56 5.76 -4.09
C CYS A 72 -12.61 6.94 -4.31
N GLY A 73 -12.74 7.98 -3.47
CA GLY A 73 -11.78 9.08 -3.43
C GLY A 73 -10.44 8.64 -2.84
N MET A 74 -9.36 9.32 -3.23
CA MET A 74 -8.04 9.13 -2.64
C MET A 74 -7.59 10.39 -1.90
N LYS A 75 -6.96 10.19 -0.74
CA LYS A 75 -6.16 11.21 -0.06
C LYS A 75 -4.76 10.65 0.14
N ILE A 76 -3.75 11.37 -0.36
CA ILE A 76 -2.34 11.07 -0.14
C ILE A 76 -1.87 12.04 0.95
N TRP A 77 -1.27 11.51 2.01
CA TRP A 77 -0.75 12.26 3.16
C TRP A 77 0.73 11.98 3.32
#